data_AF-A0A931NDZ1-F1
#
_entry.id   AF-A0A931NDZ1-F1
#
_cell.length_a   1.000
_cell.length_b   1.000
_cell.length_c   1.000
_cell.angle_alpha   90.00
_cell.angle_beta   90.00
_cell.angle_gamma   90.00
#
_symmetry.space_group_name_H-M   'P 1'
#
loop_
_entity.id
_entity.type
_entity.pdbx_description
1 polymer ?
#
loop_
_entity_poly.entity_id
_entity_poly.type
_entity_poly.pdbx_seq_one_letter_code
_entity_poly.pdbx_strand_id
1 'polypeptide(L)'
;MLLQSIRPNVVQAIRAYRVEDLQQAAAESGQHFLYAHLADAASKQEVIERIAAAFLFPEHFGKNLDALYDCMTDLVHKSGPQPGFVVVLEHLPDNAKFDRESREQLLDVFREAADYWSDRRVQFRCFYSCQYPAQEAGIWESRTLETTAPLEKPLPKSAANKAGGNPNFGLNMPLMSSAFDTTAWLSAA
;
A
#
# COMPACT_ATOMS: atom_id res chain seq x y z
N MET A 1 23.87 1.18 -8.18
CA MET A 1 23.56 0.59 -6.86
C MET A 1 22.14 0.92 -6.47
N LEU A 2 21.38 -0.02 -5.90
CA LEU A 2 19.93 0.09 -5.66
C LEU A 2 19.53 1.28 -4.76
N LEU A 3 20.40 1.70 -3.84
CA LEU A 3 20.18 2.90 -3.02
C LEU A 3 20.32 4.22 -3.80
N GLN A 4 21.04 4.25 -4.93
CA GLN A 4 21.22 5.47 -5.73
C GLN A 4 19.95 5.86 -6.50
N SER A 5 19.09 4.90 -6.85
CA SER A 5 17.81 5.16 -7.52
C SER A 5 16.71 5.63 -6.56
N ILE A 6 16.89 5.39 -5.26
CA ILE A 6 15.92 5.77 -4.24
C ILE A 6 16.28 7.18 -3.75
N ARG A 7 15.29 8.04 -3.49
CA ARG A 7 15.56 9.37 -2.92
C ARG A 7 16.20 9.24 -1.53
N PRO A 8 17.21 10.05 -1.19
CA PRO A 8 17.70 10.16 0.18
C PRO A 8 16.59 10.75 1.07
N ASN A 9 16.58 10.42 2.36
CA ASN A 9 15.67 11.01 3.36
C ASN A 9 14.19 10.74 3.03
N VAL A 10 13.87 9.47 2.79
CA VAL A 10 12.52 9.02 2.41
C VAL A 10 11.98 7.98 3.38
N VAL A 11 10.68 8.08 3.68
CA VAL A 11 9.90 7.06 4.37
C VAL A 11 8.88 6.50 3.39
N GLN A 12 9.04 5.25 2.95
CA GLN A 12 8.19 4.64 1.93
C GLN A 12 7.86 3.18 2.21
N ALA A 13 6.80 2.67 1.59
CA ALA A 13 6.47 1.26 1.68
C ALA A 13 7.50 0.38 0.95
N ILE A 14 7.78 -0.82 1.48
CA ILE A 14 8.84 -1.72 0.99
C ILE A 14 8.53 -2.38 -0.36
N ARG A 15 7.27 -2.38 -0.82
CA ARG A 15 6.74 -2.81 -2.14
C ARG A 15 7.65 -3.68 -3.03
N ALA A 16 8.64 -3.10 -3.71
CA ALA A 16 9.46 -3.74 -4.74
C ALA A 16 10.88 -4.10 -4.27
N TYR A 17 11.25 -3.76 -3.04
CA TYR A 17 12.59 -3.96 -2.49
C TYR A 17 12.57 -5.14 -1.53
N ARG A 18 13.48 -6.10 -1.71
CA ARG A 18 13.64 -7.18 -0.73
C ARG A 18 14.52 -6.69 0.40
N VAL A 19 14.27 -7.20 1.61
CA VAL A 19 15.08 -6.90 2.79
C VAL A 19 16.55 -7.27 2.55
N GLU A 20 16.79 -8.40 1.91
CA GLU A 20 18.14 -8.87 1.53
C GLU A 20 18.87 -7.88 0.62
N ASP A 21 18.19 -7.37 -0.42
CA ASP A 21 18.78 -6.39 -1.35
C ASP A 21 19.11 -5.07 -0.63
N LEU A 22 18.25 -4.63 0.30
CA LEU A 22 18.47 -3.43 1.11
C LEU A 22 19.64 -3.61 2.07
N GLN A 23 19.76 -4.78 2.69
CA GLN A 23 20.87 -5.12 3.57
C GLN A 23 22.20 -5.14 2.79
N GLN A 24 22.22 -5.77 1.62
CA GLN A 24 23.41 -5.81 0.78
C GLN A 24 23.80 -4.40 0.32
N ALA A 25 22.85 -3.59 -0.11
CA ALA A 25 23.14 -2.22 -0.53
C ALA A 25 23.59 -1.32 0.64
N ALA A 26 23.07 -1.52 1.85
CA ALA A 26 23.55 -0.85 3.05
C ALA A 26 25.01 -1.23 3.36
N ALA A 27 25.35 -2.52 3.25
CA ALA A 27 26.73 -2.99 3.42
C ALA A 27 27.69 -2.42 2.36
N GLU A 28 27.27 -2.36 1.09
CA GLU A 28 28.06 -1.77 -0.01
C GLU A 28 28.33 -0.27 0.19
N SER A 29 27.37 0.45 0.78
CA SER A 29 27.48 1.89 1.06
C SER A 29 28.08 2.20 2.43
N GLY A 30 28.39 1.18 3.24
CA GLY A 30 28.86 1.34 4.62
C GLY A 30 27.83 1.98 5.54
N GLN A 31 26.55 1.93 5.19
CA GLN A 31 25.45 2.51 5.97
C GLN A 31 24.99 1.53 7.06
N HIS A 32 24.45 2.08 8.14
CA HIS A 32 23.85 1.28 9.21
C HIS A 32 22.53 0.68 8.75
N PHE A 33 22.44 -0.65 8.80
CA PHE A 33 21.21 -1.37 8.52
C PHE A 33 20.48 -1.69 9.83
N LEU A 34 19.26 -1.20 9.95
CA LEU A 34 18.39 -1.38 11.12
C LEU A 34 17.13 -2.11 10.66
N TYR A 35 16.89 -3.29 11.21
CA TYR A 35 15.75 -4.13 10.82
C TYR A 35 14.92 -4.51 12.04
N ALA A 36 13.61 -4.27 11.97
CA ALA A 36 12.67 -4.63 13.03
C ALA A 36 11.50 -5.45 12.47
N HIS A 37 11.26 -6.61 13.07
CA HIS A 37 10.12 -7.48 12.75
C HIS A 37 8.99 -7.30 13.78
N LEU A 38 7.85 -6.78 13.31
CA LEU A 38 6.76 -6.30 14.17
C LEU A 38 5.52 -7.19 14.14
N ALA A 39 5.58 -8.37 13.51
CA ALA A 39 4.41 -9.22 13.28
C ALA A 39 3.69 -9.67 14.57
N ASP A 40 4.42 -9.83 15.68
CA ASP A 40 3.84 -10.30 16.94
C ASP A 40 3.38 -9.16 17.86
N ALA A 41 3.67 -7.90 17.51
CA ALA A 41 3.32 -6.77 18.34
C ALA A 41 1.86 -6.39 18.12
N ALA A 42 1.06 -6.40 19.19
CA ALA A 42 -0.36 -6.10 19.09
C ALA A 42 -0.70 -4.66 19.50
N SER A 43 0.15 -4.03 20.30
CA SER A 43 -0.10 -2.70 20.86
C SER A 43 0.98 -1.69 20.46
N LYS A 44 0.65 -0.40 20.49
CA LYS A 44 1.61 0.69 20.23
C LYS A 44 2.88 0.58 21.08
N GLN A 45 2.71 0.22 22.37
CA GLN A 45 3.84 0.06 23.28
C GLN A 45 4.73 -1.14 22.90
N GLU A 46 4.15 -2.29 22.57
CA GLU A 46 4.90 -3.46 22.10
C GLU A 46 5.64 -3.21 20.80
N VAL A 47 5.03 -2.47 19.86
CA VAL A 47 5.68 -2.08 18.60
C VAL A 47 6.93 -1.25 18.89
N ILE A 48 6.80 -0.24 19.75
CA ILE A 48 7.92 0.62 20.13
C ILE A 48 9.01 -0.19 20.86
N GLU A 49 8.64 -1.08 21.78
CA GLU A 49 9.57 -1.92 22.53
C GLU A 49 10.31 -2.92 21.60
N ARG A 50 9.63 -3.48 20.61
CA ARG A 50 10.24 -4.32 19.57
C ARG A 50 11.24 -3.54 18.72
N ILE A 51 10.90 -2.32 18.31
CA ILE A 51 11.83 -1.45 17.57
C ILE A 51 13.06 -1.14 18.43
N ALA A 52 12.84 -0.77 19.70
CA ALA A 52 13.93 -0.46 20.61
C ALA A 52 14.88 -1.65 20.82
N ALA A 53 14.33 -2.85 20.99
CA ALA A 53 15.12 -4.08 21.11
C ALA A 53 15.90 -4.38 19.81
N ALA A 54 15.26 -4.23 18.65
CA ALA A 54 15.87 -4.47 17.36
C ALA A 54 17.01 -3.49 17.05
N PHE A 55 16.88 -2.24 17.48
CA PHE A 55 17.89 -1.19 17.24
C PHE A 55 18.92 -1.10 18.37
N LEU A 56 18.87 -2.03 19.34
CA LEU A 56 19.78 -2.11 20.48
C LEU A 56 19.81 -0.82 21.31
N PHE A 57 18.65 -0.20 21.50
CA PHE A 57 18.51 0.97 22.38
C PHE A 57 18.69 0.61 23.86
N PRO A 58 19.16 1.56 24.69
CA PRO A 58 19.37 1.32 26.12
C PRO A 58 18.08 0.94 26.84
N GLU A 59 18.20 0.10 27.89
CA GLU A 59 17.07 -0.47 28.64
C GLU A 59 16.13 0.58 29.27
N HIS A 60 16.61 1.81 29.47
CA HIS A 60 15.81 2.94 29.97
C HIS A 60 14.99 3.63 28.87
N PHE A 61 14.63 2.91 27.81
CA PHE A 61 13.82 3.43 26.73
C PHE A 61 12.43 3.85 27.26
N GLY A 62 12.07 5.12 27.10
CA GLY A 62 10.88 5.74 27.71
C GLY A 62 9.52 5.24 27.23
N LYS A 63 9.45 4.13 26.47
CA LYS A 63 8.25 3.49 25.90
C LYS A 63 7.27 4.45 25.20
N ASN A 64 7.78 5.57 24.70
CA ASN A 64 7.02 6.64 24.05
C ASN A 64 7.59 6.94 22.65
N LEU A 65 6.78 7.60 21.82
CA LEU A 65 7.19 8.03 20.48
C LEU A 65 8.26 9.13 20.53
N ASP A 66 8.18 10.07 21.47
CA ASP A 66 9.22 11.08 21.68
C ASP A 66 10.56 10.45 22.06
N ALA A 67 10.53 9.44 22.93
CA ALA A 67 11.74 8.70 23.30
C ALA A 67 12.33 7.96 22.09
N LEU A 68 11.49 7.49 21.15
CA LEU A 68 11.95 6.90 19.90
C LEU A 68 12.69 7.93 19.04
N TYR A 69 12.12 9.13 18.91
CA TYR A 69 12.73 10.24 18.19
C TYR A 69 14.10 10.61 18.79
N ASP A 70 14.16 10.79 20.11
CA ASP A 70 15.39 11.14 20.84
C ASP A 70 16.47 10.04 20.68
N CYS A 71 16.08 8.77 20.69
CA CYS A 71 17.02 7.68 20.47
C CYS A 71 17.55 7.67 19.02
N MET A 72 16.68 7.88 18.03
CA MET A 72 17.04 7.88 16.61
C MET A 72 17.86 9.11 16.19
N THR A 73 17.80 10.21 16.97
CA THR A 73 18.51 11.46 16.68
C THR A 73 19.65 11.68 17.65
N ASP A 74 19.37 11.99 18.92
CA ASP A 74 20.35 12.42 19.92
C ASP A 74 21.32 11.33 20.35
N LEU A 75 20.86 10.10 20.63
CA LEU A 75 21.77 9.00 21.02
C LEU A 75 22.71 8.62 19.86
N VAL A 76 22.15 8.52 18.67
CA VAL A 76 22.89 8.18 17.45
C VAL A 76 23.86 9.30 17.07
N HIS A 77 23.45 10.57 17.19
CA HIS A 77 24.33 11.72 16.95
C HIS A 77 25.49 11.77 17.95
N LYS A 78 25.24 11.48 19.22
CA LYS A 78 26.31 11.38 20.25
C LYS A 78 27.28 10.23 19.99
N SER A 79 26.88 9.22 19.21
CA SER A 79 27.72 8.06 18.89
C SER A 79 28.79 8.34 17.80
N GLY A 80 28.81 9.54 17.21
CA GLY A 80 29.86 9.98 16.28
C GLY A 80 29.36 10.23 14.85
N PRO A 81 30.27 10.42 13.88
CA PRO A 81 29.91 10.65 12.48
C PRO A 81 29.21 9.44 11.88
N GLN A 82 28.02 9.66 11.32
CA GLN A 82 27.16 8.60 10.82
C GLN A 82 27.25 8.48 9.29
N PRO A 83 27.59 7.30 8.73
CA PRO A 83 27.69 7.09 7.28
C PRO A 83 26.33 7.12 6.56
N GLY A 84 25.24 6.93 7.31
CA GLY A 84 23.86 6.88 6.81
C GLY A 84 23.09 5.72 7.44
N PHE A 85 21.77 5.72 7.26
CA PHE A 85 20.84 4.77 7.85
C PHE A 85 19.90 4.20 6.81
N VAL A 86 19.76 2.88 6.83
CA VAL A 86 18.73 2.12 6.13
C VAL A 86 17.91 1.40 7.19
N VAL A 87 16.70 1.89 7.42
CA VAL A 87 15.74 1.36 8.39
C VAL A 87 14.69 0.55 7.66
N VAL A 88 14.40 -0.66 8.15
CA VAL A 88 13.36 -1.54 7.61
C VAL A 88 12.45 -1.99 8.75
N LEU A 89 11.17 -1.62 8.65
CA LEU A 89 10.09 -2.02 9.55
C LEU A 89 9.20 -3.02 8.84
N GLU A 90 9.28 -4.28 9.22
CA GLU A 90 8.49 -5.34 8.57
C GLU A 90 7.27 -5.72 9.40
N HIS A 91 6.16 -6.03 8.71
CA HIS A 91 4.92 -6.49 9.30
C HIS A 91 4.34 -5.57 10.39
N LEU A 92 4.20 -4.27 10.09
CA LEU A 92 3.44 -3.37 10.96
C LEU A 92 2.02 -3.92 11.15
N PRO A 93 1.55 -4.06 12.41
CA PRO A 93 0.21 -4.54 12.69
C PRO A 93 -0.85 -3.57 12.15
N ASP A 94 -2.04 -4.09 11.87
CA ASP A 94 -3.24 -3.31 11.50
C ASP A 94 -4.42 -3.89 12.28
N ASN A 95 -4.50 -3.52 13.56
CA ASN A 95 -5.51 -4.03 14.49
C ASN A 95 -6.15 -2.87 15.25
N ALA A 96 -7.27 -3.10 15.93
CA ALA A 96 -7.99 -2.03 16.64
C ALA A 96 -7.17 -1.35 17.77
N LYS A 97 -6.07 -1.96 18.24
CA LYS A 97 -5.16 -1.39 19.24
C LYS A 97 -4.00 -0.60 18.61
N PHE A 98 -3.77 -0.80 17.33
CA PHE A 98 -2.78 -0.14 16.49
C PHE A 98 -3.45 0.23 15.18
N ASP A 99 -4.31 1.24 15.28
CA ASP A 99 -5.13 1.70 14.18
C ASP A 99 -4.30 2.48 13.15
N ARG A 100 -4.91 2.84 12.02
CA ARG A 100 -4.22 3.58 10.96
C ARG A 100 -3.58 4.88 11.46
N GLU A 101 -4.27 5.60 12.35
CA GLU A 101 -3.75 6.82 12.96
C GLU A 101 -2.48 6.56 13.77
N SER A 102 -2.46 5.51 14.60
CA SER A 102 -1.28 5.16 15.41
C SER A 102 -0.09 4.76 14.53
N ARG A 103 -0.35 4.07 13.42
CA ARG A 103 0.66 3.78 12.40
C ARG A 103 1.19 5.04 11.74
N GLU A 104 0.31 5.95 11.34
CA GLU A 104 0.72 7.22 10.74
C GLU A 104 1.55 8.05 11.72
N GLN A 105 1.18 8.14 13.00
CA GLN A 105 1.99 8.79 14.05
C GLN A 105 3.38 8.19 14.19
N LEU A 106 3.50 6.85 14.21
CA LEU A 106 4.79 6.18 14.26
C LEU A 106 5.64 6.52 13.03
N LEU A 107 5.05 6.45 11.83
CA LEU A 107 5.74 6.78 10.58
C LEU A 107 6.13 8.26 10.51
N ASP A 108 5.36 9.15 11.13
CA ASP A 108 5.64 10.57 11.19
C ASP A 108 6.92 10.86 11.98
N VAL A 109 7.10 10.19 13.13
CA VAL A 109 8.35 10.27 13.91
C VAL A 109 9.57 9.87 13.06
N PHE A 110 9.45 8.84 12.22
CA PHE A 110 10.53 8.45 11.31
C PHE A 110 10.77 9.49 10.20
N ARG A 111 9.74 10.24 9.77
CA ARG A 111 9.90 11.34 8.81
C ARG A 111 10.59 12.53 9.44
N GLU A 112 10.21 12.90 10.66
CA GLU A 112 10.87 13.97 11.41
C GLU A 112 12.34 13.62 11.67
N ALA A 113 12.63 12.37 12.07
CA ALA A 113 14.01 11.90 12.19
C ALA A 113 14.76 11.95 10.86
N ALA A 114 14.11 11.60 9.74
CA ALA A 114 14.73 11.69 8.41
C ALA A 114 15.06 13.14 8.02
N ASP A 115 14.20 14.09 8.35
CA ASP A 115 14.40 15.52 8.11
C ASP A 115 15.57 16.06 8.95
N TYR A 116 15.63 15.70 10.23
CA TYR A 116 16.74 16.03 11.12
C TYR A 116 18.10 15.55 10.58
N TRP A 117 18.16 14.33 10.04
CA TRP A 117 19.38 13.79 9.42
C TRP A 117 19.67 14.44 8.05
N SER A 118 18.63 14.87 7.33
CA SER A 118 18.75 15.59 6.06
C SER A 118 19.48 16.92 6.20
N ASP A 119 19.13 17.71 7.22
CA ASP A 119 19.80 18.99 7.52
C ASP A 119 21.30 18.80 7.78
N ARG A 120 21.67 17.62 8.30
CA ARG A 120 23.06 17.23 8.60
C ARG A 120 23.77 16.54 7.44
N ARG A 121 23.11 16.45 6.27
CA ARG A 121 23.59 15.76 5.06
C ARG A 121 23.85 14.26 5.27
N VAL A 122 23.19 13.65 6.26
CA VAL A 122 23.21 12.20 6.48
C VAL A 122 22.04 11.60 5.72
N GLN A 123 22.27 10.49 5.04
CA GLN A 123 21.22 9.79 4.30
C GLN A 123 20.44 8.88 5.24
N PHE A 124 19.14 9.08 5.34
CA PHE A 124 18.24 8.29 6.15
C PHE A 124 17.14 7.70 5.26
N ARG A 125 16.97 6.39 5.21
CA ARG A 125 15.98 5.74 4.35
C ARG A 125 15.18 4.76 5.19
N CYS A 126 13.90 5.02 5.36
CA CYS A 126 13.00 4.14 6.10
C CYS A 126 12.04 3.44 5.13
N PHE A 127 12.03 2.11 5.21
CA PHE A 127 11.13 1.25 4.47
C PHE A 127 10.18 0.59 5.46
N TYR A 128 8.88 0.58 5.16
CA TYR A 128 7.91 -0.09 6.00
C TYR A 128 7.02 -1.06 5.22
N SER A 129 6.59 -2.14 5.86
CA SER A 129 5.58 -3.06 5.35
C SER A 129 4.42 -3.12 6.32
N CYS A 130 3.19 -3.10 5.83
CA CYS A 130 2.01 -3.33 6.65
C CYS A 130 1.55 -4.77 6.48
N GLN A 131 1.15 -5.43 7.58
CA GLN A 131 0.30 -6.60 7.46
C GLN A 131 -1.02 -6.13 6.88
N TYR A 132 -1.36 -6.63 5.68
CA TYR A 132 -2.72 -6.49 5.20
C TYR A 132 -3.58 -7.48 5.99
N PRO A 133 -4.72 -7.05 6.56
CA PRO A 133 -5.69 -8.01 7.07
C PRO A 133 -6.04 -8.94 5.91
N ALA A 134 -5.87 -10.25 6.11
CA ALA A 134 -6.09 -11.29 5.10
C ALA A 134 -7.48 -11.24 4.44
N GLN A 135 -8.41 -10.44 4.98
CA GLN A 135 -9.79 -10.32 4.52
C GLN A 135 -9.96 -9.53 3.22
N GLU A 136 -9.07 -8.59 2.90
CA GLU A 136 -9.06 -7.93 1.57
C GLU A 136 -8.20 -8.67 0.54
N ALA A 137 -7.37 -9.62 0.98
CA ALA A 137 -6.52 -10.39 0.08
C ALA A 137 -7.32 -11.24 -0.92
N GLY A 138 -8.54 -11.64 -0.56
CA GLY A 138 -9.47 -12.33 -1.47
C GLY A 138 -10.30 -11.42 -2.38
N ILE A 139 -10.28 -10.10 -2.18
CA ILE A 139 -11.12 -9.14 -2.92
C ILE A 139 -10.36 -8.54 -4.12
N TRP A 140 -9.04 -8.42 -4.06
CA TRP A 140 -8.25 -7.96 -5.21
C TRP A 140 -7.93 -9.06 -6.23
N GLU A 141 -7.97 -10.34 -5.81
CA GLU A 141 -7.77 -11.49 -6.72
C GLU A 141 -9.04 -11.79 -7.56
N SER A 142 -10.20 -11.25 -7.17
CA SER A 142 -11.48 -11.47 -7.85
C SER A 142 -11.92 -10.34 -8.80
N ARG A 143 -11.22 -9.19 -8.82
CA ARG A 143 -11.53 -8.07 -9.75
C ARG A 143 -10.68 -8.05 -11.03
N THR A 144 -9.60 -8.83 -11.11
CA THR A 144 -8.69 -8.86 -12.29
C THR A 144 -9.00 -9.96 -13.30
N LEU A 145 -10.08 -10.73 -13.13
CA LEU A 145 -10.51 -11.77 -14.07
C LEU A 145 -11.98 -11.63 -14.52
N GLU A 146 -12.49 -10.42 -14.72
CA GLU A 146 -13.51 -10.23 -15.75
C GLU A 146 -12.82 -10.10 -17.10
N THR A 147 -12.53 -11.26 -17.70
CA THR A 147 -12.30 -11.34 -19.14
C THR A 147 -13.58 -10.87 -19.82
N THR A 148 -13.56 -9.65 -20.33
CA THR A 148 -14.57 -9.16 -21.26
C THR A 148 -14.61 -10.12 -22.44
N ALA A 149 -15.67 -10.92 -22.52
CA ALA A 149 -15.91 -11.80 -23.65
C ALA A 149 -15.95 -10.95 -24.95
N PRO A 150 -15.20 -11.30 -26.00
CA PRO A 150 -15.27 -10.57 -27.26
C PRO A 150 -16.66 -10.70 -27.86
N LEU A 151 -17.28 -9.56 -28.15
CA LEU A 151 -18.53 -9.42 -28.88
C LEU A 151 -18.38 -10.00 -30.30
N GLU A 152 -18.82 -11.23 -30.55
CA GLU A 152 -18.91 -11.78 -31.91
C GLU A 152 -20.08 -11.14 -32.67
N LYS A 153 -19.74 -10.34 -33.68
CA LYS A 153 -20.67 -9.86 -34.72
C LYS A 153 -21.02 -11.01 -35.66
N PRO A 154 -22.31 -11.35 -35.88
CA PRO A 154 -22.66 -12.24 -36.98
C PRO A 154 -22.68 -11.46 -38.29
N LEU A 155 -21.77 -11.77 -39.21
CA LEU A 155 -21.81 -11.35 -40.62
C LEU A 155 -22.46 -12.46 -41.49
N PRO A 156 -23.09 -12.10 -42.62
CA PRO A 156 -24.20 -12.83 -43.23
C PRO A 156 -23.73 -13.92 -44.20
N LYS A 157 -24.49 -15.00 -44.32
CA LYS A 157 -24.39 -15.93 -45.46
C LYS A 157 -25.73 -16.04 -46.18
N SER A 158 -25.79 -15.34 -47.30
CA SER A 158 -26.74 -15.55 -48.38
C SER A 158 -26.34 -16.80 -49.16
N ALA A 159 -27.26 -17.75 -49.35
CA ALA A 159 -27.33 -18.58 -50.56
C ALA A 159 -28.67 -19.33 -50.61
N ALA A 160 -29.44 -19.00 -51.63
CA ALA A 160 -30.74 -19.57 -51.96
C ALA A 160 -30.64 -20.97 -52.58
N ASN A 161 -31.64 -21.83 -52.36
CA ASN A 161 -32.46 -22.35 -53.47
C ASN A 161 -33.72 -23.13 -53.01
N LYS A 162 -34.87 -22.65 -53.52
CA LYS A 162 -36.11 -23.32 -53.97
C LYS A 162 -36.52 -24.68 -53.34
N ALA A 163 -37.71 -24.73 -52.73
CA ALA A 163 -38.98 -24.98 -53.44
C ALA A 163 -40.18 -25.09 -52.47
N GLY A 164 -41.32 -24.49 -52.84
CA GLY A 164 -42.64 -25.03 -52.51
C GLY A 164 -43.48 -24.32 -51.44
N GLY A 165 -44.39 -23.46 -51.88
CA GLY A 165 -45.77 -23.40 -51.36
C GLY A 165 -46.06 -22.48 -50.16
N ASN A 166 -46.47 -21.24 -50.44
CA ASN A 166 -47.43 -20.51 -49.59
C ASN A 166 -48.84 -20.73 -50.19
N PRO A 167 -49.90 -20.87 -49.38
CA PRO A 167 -50.71 -19.68 -49.14
C PRO A 167 -51.41 -19.68 -47.77
N ASN A 168 -51.12 -18.71 -46.90
CA ASN A 168 -52.18 -18.14 -46.05
C ASN A 168 -51.79 -16.74 -45.51
N PHE A 169 -52.15 -15.71 -46.25
CA PHE A 169 -52.14 -14.32 -45.79
C PHE A 169 -53.39 -14.08 -44.92
N GLY A 170 -53.19 -13.63 -43.68
CA GLY A 170 -54.28 -13.24 -42.78
C GLY A 170 -53.80 -12.24 -41.75
N LEU A 171 -54.11 -10.95 -42.00
CA LEU A 171 -54.13 -9.81 -41.10
C LEU A 171 -54.26 -10.19 -39.60
N ASN A 172 -53.41 -9.63 -38.74
CA ASN A 172 -53.83 -8.66 -37.72
C ASN A 172 -52.62 -8.16 -36.91
N MET A 173 -52.38 -6.85 -36.96
CA MET A 173 -51.39 -6.11 -36.18
C MET A 173 -52.16 -5.06 -35.36
N PRO A 174 -51.88 -4.94 -34.06
CA PRO A 174 -51.83 -3.62 -33.42
C PRO A 174 -50.55 -3.50 -32.57
N LEU A 175 -49.65 -2.54 -32.85
CA LEU A 175 -49.65 -1.12 -32.43
C LEU A 175 -49.48 -0.88 -30.92
N MET A 176 -48.38 -0.18 -30.61
CA MET A 176 -48.19 0.81 -29.53
C MET A 176 -48.10 0.34 -28.07
N SER A 177 -46.94 0.54 -27.46
CA SER A 177 -46.73 1.66 -26.51
C SER A 177 -45.28 1.77 -26.06
N SER A 178 -44.70 2.96 -26.25
CA SER A 178 -43.45 3.43 -25.67
C SER A 178 -43.72 4.75 -24.94
N ALA A 179 -43.29 4.86 -23.69
CA ALA A 179 -43.11 6.11 -22.92
C ALA A 179 -42.13 5.72 -21.79
N PHE A 180 -40.87 6.17 -21.67
CA PHE A 180 -40.32 7.53 -21.78
C PHE A 180 -41.20 8.56 -21.06
N ASP A 181 -40.93 8.79 -19.77
CA ASP A 181 -40.29 10.03 -19.27
C ASP A 181 -40.07 9.88 -17.74
N THR A 182 -38.85 9.91 -17.19
CA THR A 182 -38.05 11.11 -16.83
C THR A 182 -38.88 12.26 -16.28
N THR A 183 -38.89 12.45 -14.96
CA THR A 183 -38.60 13.72 -14.24
C THR A 183 -39.19 13.68 -12.83
N ALA A 184 -38.36 13.30 -11.87
CA ALA A 184 -38.45 13.89 -10.54
C ALA A 184 -37.81 15.27 -10.63
N TRP A 185 -38.53 16.33 -10.25
CA TRP A 185 -38.07 17.37 -9.31
C TRP A 185 -39.11 18.52 -9.19
N LEU A 186 -39.46 18.78 -7.92
CA LEU A 186 -39.84 20.05 -7.28
C LEU A 186 -41.16 20.76 -7.64
N SER A 187 -42.07 20.78 -6.64
CA SER A 187 -42.55 22.06 -6.08
C SER A 187 -43.07 21.92 -4.63
N ALA A 188 -42.39 22.65 -3.74
CA ALA A 188 -42.76 23.24 -2.45
C ALA A 188 -43.97 22.73 -1.62
N ALA A 189 -43.71 22.40 -0.35
CA ALA A 189 -44.09 23.24 0.79
C ALA A 189 -43.25 22.88 2.02
#